data_AF-A0A7K4B4S6-F1
#
_entry.id   AF-A0A7K4B4S6-F1
#
_cell.length_a   1.000
_cell.length_b   1.000
_cell.length_c   1.000
_cell.angle_alpha   90.00
_cell.angle_beta   90.00
_cell.angle_gamma   90.00
#
_symmetry.space_group_name_H-M   'P 1'
#
loop_
_entity.id
_entity.type
_entity.pdbx_description
1 polymer ?
#
loop_
_entity_poly.entity_id
_entity_poly.type
_entity_poly.pdbx_seq_one_letter_code
_entity_poly.pdbx_strand_id
1 'polypeptide(L)'
;RRIRDLTWEGELGISAKVSTAKPDPDARDERKVIYVYTADWEDEPDVMRVREELRRIGINDRIGYKRNIETFKGEYSARGKKVTFYSA
;
A
#
# COMPACT_ATOMS: atom_id res chain seq x y z
N ARG A 1 1.84 13.10 7.04
CA ARG A 1 0.84 13.66 7.98
C ARG A 1 -0.57 13.39 7.45
N ARG A 2 -0.94 13.93 6.28
CA ARG A 2 -2.25 13.67 5.61
C ARG A 2 -2.75 12.23 5.64
N ILE A 3 -1.94 11.23 5.25
CA ILE A 3 -2.33 9.81 5.29
C ILE A 3 -2.70 9.35 6.70
N ARG A 4 -1.88 9.70 7.71
CA ARG A 4 -2.15 9.35 9.12
C ARG A 4 -3.49 9.93 9.57
N ASP A 5 -3.74 11.20 9.25
CA ASP A 5 -4.91 11.93 9.72
C ASP A 5 -6.19 11.33 9.10
N LEU A 6 -6.19 11.07 7.78
CA LEU A 6 -7.32 10.44 7.09
C LEU A 6 -7.54 8.98 7.49
N THR A 7 -6.47 8.23 7.81
CA THR A 7 -6.60 6.90 8.43
C THR A 7 -7.27 6.98 9.79
N TRP A 8 -6.91 7.98 10.62
CA TRP A 8 -7.52 8.17 11.93
C TRP A 8 -9.00 8.57 11.85
N GLU A 9 -9.36 9.37 10.84
CA GLU A 9 -10.74 9.79 10.57
C GLU A 9 -11.61 8.69 9.95
N GLY A 10 -11.03 7.55 9.57
CA GLY A 10 -11.76 6.44 8.91
C GLY A 10 -11.99 6.65 7.41
N GLU A 11 -11.38 7.67 6.82
CA GLU A 11 -11.50 8.00 5.39
C GLU A 11 -10.58 7.13 4.51
N LEU A 12 -9.53 6.54 5.08
CA LEU A 12 -8.69 5.54 4.40
C LEU A 12 -9.01 4.13 4.93
N GLY A 13 -8.03 3.23 4.88
CA GLY A 13 -8.15 1.89 5.44
C GLY A 13 -7.90 1.84 6.95
N ILE A 14 -7.86 0.63 7.51
CA ILE A 14 -7.80 0.34 8.95
C ILE A 14 -6.48 0.74 9.63
N SER A 15 -5.40 0.89 8.86
CA SER A 15 -4.12 1.36 9.38
C SER A 15 -3.21 1.84 8.25
N ALA A 16 -2.20 2.63 8.60
CA ALA A 16 -1.16 3.04 7.68
C ALA A 16 0.23 2.99 8.33
N LYS A 17 1.25 2.70 7.52
CA LYS A 17 2.66 2.64 7.93
C LYS A 17 3.53 3.30 6.87
N VAL A 18 4.67 3.85 7.27
CA VAL A 18 5.65 4.45 6.34
C VAL A 18 7.05 3.97 6.67
N SER A 19 7.89 3.80 5.64
CA SER A 19 9.32 3.53 5.80
C SER A 19 9.97 4.56 6.72
N THR A 20 10.87 4.11 7.59
CA THR A 20 11.62 4.99 8.50
C THR A 20 12.87 5.56 7.82
N ALA A 21 13.61 6.40 8.55
CA ALA A 21 14.88 6.97 8.08
C ALA A 21 16.04 5.95 8.07
N LYS A 22 15.87 4.77 8.66
CA LYS A 22 16.91 3.73 8.69
C LYS A 22 17.27 3.32 7.25
N PRO A 23 18.56 3.34 6.87
CA PRO A 23 19.00 2.82 5.58
C PRO A 23 18.65 1.35 5.42
N ASP A 24 18.17 0.98 4.23
CA ASP A 24 17.84 -0.38 3.85
C ASP A 24 18.78 -0.78 2.69
N PRO A 25 19.74 -1.70 2.92
CA PRO A 25 20.69 -2.12 1.89
C PRO A 25 20.03 -2.87 0.73
N ASP A 26 18.81 -3.39 0.93
CA ASP A 26 18.04 -4.10 -0.10
C ASP A 26 17.10 -3.15 -0.87
N ALA A 27 17.03 -1.88 -0.49
CA ALA A 27 16.23 -0.89 -1.20
C ALA A 27 16.78 -0.65 -2.61
N ARG A 28 15.87 -0.63 -3.59
CA ARG A 28 16.22 -0.36 -4.99
C ARG A 28 16.60 1.10 -5.24
N ASP A 29 16.11 2.00 -4.40
CA ASP A 29 16.30 3.44 -4.49
C ASP A 29 15.95 4.10 -3.15
N GLU A 30 16.00 5.44 -3.10
CA GLU A 30 15.79 6.23 -1.88
C GLU A 30 14.31 6.52 -1.56
N ARG A 31 13.38 6.07 -2.41
CA ARG A 31 11.95 6.35 -2.20
C ARG A 31 11.46 5.68 -0.93
N LYS A 32 10.58 6.38 -0.23
CA LYS A 32 9.92 5.87 0.97
C LYS A 32 8.57 5.27 0.58
N VAL A 33 8.26 4.11 1.14
CA VAL A 33 7.01 3.41 0.87
C VAL A 33 6.00 3.74 1.97
N ILE A 34 4.76 4.01 1.57
CA ILE A 34 3.62 4.11 2.48
C ILE A 34 2.73 2.90 2.20
N TYR A 35 2.34 2.21 3.27
CA TYR A 35 1.32 1.17 3.26
C TYR A 35 0.03 1.73 3.84
N VAL A 36 -1.10 1.45 3.19
CA VAL A 36 -2.45 1.63 3.72
C VAL A 36 -3.14 0.27 3.63
N TYR A 37 -3.66 -0.22 4.75
CA TYR A 37 -4.24 -1.55 4.85
C TYR A 37 -5.76 -1.48 4.81
N THR A 38 -6.42 -2.33 4.02
CA THR A 38 -7.86 -2.59 4.15
C THR A 38 -8.10 -3.79 5.07
N ALA A 39 -9.31 -3.90 5.62
CA ALA A 39 -9.66 -5.01 6.51
C ALA A 39 -9.79 -6.33 5.75
N ASP A 40 -10.46 -6.26 4.60
CA ASP A 40 -10.68 -7.37 3.70
C ASP A 40 -10.13 -7.02 2.31
N TRP A 41 -9.53 -8.00 1.65
CA TRP A 41 -9.05 -7.87 0.28
C TRP A 41 -10.10 -8.31 -0.73
N GLU A 42 -11.10 -9.08 -0.31
CA GLU A 42 -12.22 -9.53 -1.15
C GLU A 42 -13.30 -8.45 -1.28
N ASP A 43 -13.33 -7.49 -0.35
CA ASP A 43 -14.14 -6.27 -0.46
C ASP A 43 -13.50 -5.28 -1.46
N GLU A 44 -13.61 -5.63 -2.74
CA GLU A 44 -13.13 -4.79 -3.84
C GLU A 44 -13.69 -3.36 -3.80
N PRO A 45 -14.97 -3.12 -3.51
CA PRO A 45 -15.48 -1.76 -3.31
C PRO A 45 -14.70 -0.94 -2.28
N ASP A 46 -14.41 -1.46 -1.09
CA ASP A 46 -13.61 -0.73 -0.09
C ASP A 46 -12.15 -0.54 -0.56
N VAL A 47 -11.55 -1.56 -1.18
CA VAL A 47 -10.19 -1.44 -1.74
C VAL A 47 -10.11 -0.31 -2.77
N MET A 48 -11.07 -0.23 -3.68
CA MET A 48 -11.10 0.81 -4.70
C MET A 48 -11.46 2.17 -4.12
N ARG A 49 -12.35 2.25 -3.11
CA ARG A 49 -12.64 3.48 -2.36
C ARG A 49 -11.37 4.06 -1.73
N VAL A 50 -10.60 3.24 -1.00
CA VAL A 50 -9.34 3.67 -0.39
C VAL A 50 -8.34 4.14 -1.47
N ARG A 51 -8.25 3.43 -2.59
CA ARG A 51 -7.39 3.83 -3.70
C ARG A 51 -7.81 5.19 -4.28
N GLU A 52 -9.10 5.42 -4.51
CA GLU A 52 -9.60 6.67 -5.07
C GLU A 52 -9.39 7.84 -4.10
N GLU A 53 -9.59 7.61 -2.79
CA GLU A 53 -9.27 8.62 -1.79
C GLU A 53 -7.77 8.99 -1.81
N LEU A 54 -6.87 8.02 -1.98
CA LEU A 54 -5.45 8.29 -2.19
C LEU A 54 -5.18 9.13 -3.46
N ARG A 55 -5.90 8.87 -4.55
CA ARG A 55 -5.81 9.68 -5.80
C ARG A 55 -6.31 11.10 -5.57
N ARG A 56 -7.49 11.25 -4.96
CA ARG A 56 -8.13 12.54 -4.66
C ARG A 56 -7.23 13.47 -3.84
N ILE A 57 -6.43 12.90 -2.95
CA ILE A 57 -5.48 13.67 -2.13
C ILE A 57 -4.10 13.92 -2.79
N GLY A 58 -3.93 13.51 -4.05
CA GLY A 58 -2.77 13.82 -4.90
C GLY A 58 -1.73 12.72 -5.01
N ILE A 59 -1.98 11.49 -4.52
CA ILE A 59 -1.06 10.36 -4.74
C ILE A 59 -1.31 9.80 -6.13
N ASN A 60 -0.59 10.31 -7.13
CA ASN A 60 -0.78 9.99 -8.55
C ASN A 60 0.19 8.93 -9.11
N ASP A 61 1.18 8.51 -8.33
CA ASP A 61 2.08 7.41 -8.69
C ASP A 61 1.37 6.06 -8.83
N ARG A 62 2.02 5.04 -9.37
CA ARG A 62 1.43 3.70 -9.41
C ARG A 62 1.16 3.18 -7.99
N ILE A 63 -0.10 2.85 -7.70
CA ILE A 63 -0.53 2.24 -6.44
C ILE A 63 -0.77 0.75 -6.69
N GLY A 64 -0.03 -0.11 -6.00
CA GLY A 64 -0.22 -1.56 -6.06
C GLY A 64 -0.88 -2.07 -4.78
N TYR A 65 -1.78 -3.04 -4.92
CA TYR A 65 -2.35 -3.75 -3.79
C TYR A 65 -1.71 -5.15 -3.67
N LYS A 66 -1.16 -5.49 -2.50
CA LYS A 66 -0.59 -6.81 -2.21
C LYS A 66 -1.30 -7.36 -0.97
N ARG A 67 -1.73 -8.62 -0.99
CA ARG A 67 -2.40 -9.22 0.16
C ARG A 67 -1.35 -9.64 1.20
N ASN A 68 -1.77 -9.72 2.46
CA ASN A 68 -0.87 -10.15 3.52
C ASN A 68 -0.41 -11.60 3.35
N ILE A 69 -1.21 -12.45 2.70
CA ILE A 69 -0.86 -13.86 2.49
C ILE A 69 0.40 -14.04 1.64
N GLU A 70 0.63 -13.21 0.61
CA GLU A 70 1.90 -13.23 -0.14
C GLU A 70 3.07 -12.85 0.76
N THR A 71 2.90 -11.87 1.65
CA THR A 71 3.96 -11.46 2.59
C THR A 71 4.27 -12.56 3.61
N PHE A 72 3.26 -13.22 4.19
CA PHE A 72 3.46 -14.34 5.11
C PHE A 72 4.12 -15.55 4.44
N LYS A 73 3.89 -15.75 3.15
CA LYS A 73 4.55 -16.78 2.34
C LYS A 73 5.97 -16.39 1.89
N GLY A 74 6.45 -15.20 2.24
CA GLY A 74 7.76 -14.70 1.79
C GLY A 74 7.82 -14.40 0.30
N GLU A 75 6.68 -14.12 -0.34
CA GLU A 75 6.61 -13.87 -1.78
C GLU A 75 6.88 -12.40 -2.10
N TYR A 76 7.94 -12.18 -2.86
CA TYR A 76 8.35 -10.87 -3.35
C TYR A 76 8.43 -10.87 -4.87
N SER A 77 8.29 -9.67 -5.46
CA SER A 77 8.46 -9.48 -6.89
C SER A 77 9.88 -9.80 -7.32
N ALA A 78 10.04 -10.77 -8.20
CA ALA A 78 11.29 -11.13 -8.86
C ALA A 78 11.08 -11.06 -10.39
N ARG A 79 12.14 -11.24 -11.17
CA ARG A 79 12.03 -11.27 -12.64
C ARG A 79 11.01 -12.36 -13.04
N GLY A 80 9.92 -11.96 -13.70
CA GLY A 80 8.83 -12.85 -14.10
C GLY A 80 7.75 -13.14 -13.05
N LYS A 81 7.91 -12.68 -11.80
CA LYS A 81 6.92 -12.87 -10.71
C LYS A 81 6.35 -11.53 -10.24
N LYS A 82 5.04 -11.33 -10.42
CA LYS A 82 4.28 -10.23 -9.81
C LYS A 82 3.55 -10.74 -8.57
N VAL A 83 3.59 -9.96 -7.49
CA VAL A 83 2.85 -10.25 -6.24
C VAL A 83 1.79 -9.20 -5.94
N THR A 84 1.46 -8.35 -6.91
CA THR A 84 0.38 -7.37 -6.82
C THR A 84 -0.91 -8.03 -7.30
N PHE A 85 -1.95 -7.96 -6.49
CA PHE A 85 -3.27 -8.51 -6.77
C PHE A 85 -4.11 -7.51 -7.58
N TYR A 86 -4.50 -6.38 -6.99
CA TYR A 86 -5.07 -5.27 -7.77
C TYR A 86 -3.94 -4.43 -8.35
N SER A 87 -3.80 -4.50 -9.67
CA SER A 87 -2.92 -3.60 -10.42
C SER A 87 -3.71 -2.48 -11.05
N ALA A 88 -3.18 -1.26 -10.94
CA ALA A 88 -3.30 -0.26 -11.99
C ALA A 88 -2.25 -0.55 -13.07
#